data_AF-A0A2V7P1Y1-F1
#
_entry.id   AF-A0A2V7P1Y1-F1
#
_cell.length_a   1.000
_cell.length_b   1.000
_cell.length_c   1.000
_cell.angle_alpha   90.00
_cell.angle_beta   90.00
_cell.angle_gamma   90.00
#
_symmetry.space_group_name_H-M   'P 1'
#
loop_
_entity.id
_entity.type
_entity.pdbx_description
1 polymer ?
#
loop_
_entity_poly.entity_id
_entity_poly.type
_entity_poly.pdbx_seq_one_letter_code
_entity_poly.pdbx_strand_id
1 'polypeptide(L)'
;MSGPGRASLKTPSSSLSVGASARAFSDRYATLSLDARDDRPTLETSVFAGAPLGARADLTVQYTHADARDRGSRDLVSAFSSIRLTDRASLFMGVAQSWERGARPSTDAFAGLSIALGTRTTATLAYQRQSGANGGSVEVQRSLPVGPGFGYRARVDATGSSTDGLVDVQYQGPWGRYEASWERANGDSTTVLNAAGGLVAIGGTVFATRPVTDGFALIQVPGVAGVRGYVNNQEIGRTNARGDLPVPDRCRSAPRSRL
;
A
#
# COMPACT_ATOMS: atom_id res chain seq x y z
N MET A 1 -21.22 1.88 29.93
CA MET A 1 -20.59 1.61 28.62
C MET A 1 -19.10 1.56 28.86
N SER A 2 -18.47 0.38 28.79
CA SER A 2 -17.02 0.26 28.96
C SER A 2 -16.38 0.09 27.59
N GLY A 3 -15.57 1.08 27.20
CA GLY A 3 -14.84 1.09 25.92
C GLY A 3 -13.69 0.08 25.91
N PRO A 4 -13.10 -0.19 24.73
CA PRO A 4 -11.97 -1.09 24.60
C PRO A 4 -10.74 -0.56 25.34
N GLY A 5 -10.12 -1.39 26.16
CA GLY A 5 -8.83 -1.09 26.77
C GLY A 5 -7.70 -1.50 25.83
N ARG A 6 -6.79 -0.58 25.52
CA ARG A 6 -5.57 -0.86 24.75
C ARG A 6 -4.36 -0.54 25.61
N ALA A 7 -3.47 -1.50 25.78
CA ALA A 7 -2.12 -1.29 26.31
C ALA A 7 -1.10 -1.70 25.25
N SER A 8 -0.06 -0.88 25.04
CA SER A 8 1.04 -1.19 24.12
C SER A 8 2.34 -0.71 24.73
N LEU A 9 3.34 -1.59 24.78
CA LEU A 9 4.71 -1.28 25.16
C LEU A 9 5.62 -1.63 24.00
N LYS A 10 6.51 -0.71 23.63
CA LYS A 10 7.52 -0.94 22.58
C LYS A 10 8.85 -0.39 23.07
N THR A 11 9.87 -1.23 23.10
CA THR A 11 11.24 -0.85 23.44
C THR A 11 12.14 -1.19 22.26
N PRO A 12 12.35 -0.23 21.33
CA PRO A 12 13.35 -0.38 20.29
C PRO A 12 14.73 0.01 20.83
N SER A 13 15.70 -0.89 20.76
CA SER A 13 17.13 -0.59 20.85
C SER A 13 17.77 -0.72 19.46
N SER A 14 19.02 -0.28 19.30
CA SER A 14 19.75 -0.35 18.02
C SER A 14 19.99 -1.77 17.51
N SER A 15 19.82 -2.79 18.36
CA SER A 15 20.06 -4.19 18.04
C SER A 15 18.86 -5.11 18.31
N LEU A 16 17.85 -4.64 19.03
CA LEU A 16 16.70 -5.47 19.40
C LEU A 16 15.44 -4.63 19.47
N SER A 17 14.39 -5.11 18.81
CA SER A 17 13.04 -4.57 18.94
C SER A 17 12.17 -5.56 19.68
N VAL A 18 11.55 -5.14 20.78
CA VAL A 18 10.56 -5.93 21.49
C VAL A 18 9.31 -5.08 21.68
N GLY A 19 8.15 -5.69 21.54
CA GLY A 19 6.90 -5.03 21.90
C GLY A 19 5.83 -6.03 22.30
N ALA A 20 4.92 -5.54 23.13
CA ALA A 20 3.74 -6.26 23.56
C ALA A 20 2.52 -5.33 23.45
N SER A 21 1.40 -5.88 23.01
CA SER A 21 0.13 -5.17 23.01
C SER A 21 -0.99 -6.08 23.49
N ALA A 22 -1.90 -5.53 24.28
CA ALA A 22 -3.12 -6.20 24.72
C ALA A 22 -4.32 -5.34 24.38
N ARG A 23 -5.37 -5.97 23.86
CA ARG A 23 -6.67 -5.36 23.57
C ARG A 23 -7.74 -6.19 24.24
N ALA A 24 -8.52 -5.56 25.10
CA ALA A 24 -9.67 -6.19 25.72
C ALA A 24 -10.94 -5.49 25.25
N PHE A 25 -11.92 -6.28 24.82
CA PHE A 25 -13.22 -5.81 24.38
C PHE A 25 -14.28 -6.27 25.37
N SER A 26 -15.21 -5.38 25.72
CA SER A 26 -16.25 -5.71 26.69
C SER A 26 -17.36 -6.56 26.07
N ASP A 27 -18.05 -7.31 26.93
CA ASP A 27 -19.10 -8.22 26.52
C ASP A 27 -20.34 -7.57 25.89
N ARG A 28 -20.45 -6.24 25.93
CA ARG A 28 -21.57 -5.50 25.36
C ARG A 28 -21.12 -4.43 24.36
N TYR A 29 -19.89 -4.54 23.87
CA TYR A 29 -19.39 -3.61 22.87
C TYR A 29 -20.07 -3.86 21.52
N ALA A 30 -20.81 -2.87 21.04
CA ALA A 30 -21.42 -2.83 19.72
C ALA A 30 -21.05 -1.48 19.08
N THR A 31 -20.63 -1.50 17.83
CA THR A 31 -20.53 -0.30 16.99
C THR A 31 -21.68 -0.33 15.99
N LEU A 32 -21.98 0.80 15.34
CA LEU A 32 -23.00 0.86 14.27
C LEU A 32 -22.73 -0.11 13.10
N SER A 33 -21.54 -0.74 13.07
CA SER A 33 -21.07 -1.69 12.07
C SER A 33 -20.87 -3.13 12.60
N LEU A 34 -21.15 -3.40 13.87
CA LEU A 34 -20.94 -4.72 14.49
C LEU A 34 -22.11 -5.03 15.43
N ASP A 35 -22.96 -5.98 15.04
CA ASP A 35 -24.15 -6.33 15.81
C ASP A 35 -23.73 -7.08 17.10
N ALA A 36 -24.53 -6.99 18.15
CA ALA A 36 -24.19 -7.57 19.45
C ALA A 36 -24.05 -9.11 19.40
N ARG A 37 -24.57 -9.75 18.34
CA ARG A 37 -24.57 -11.19 18.07
C ARG A 37 -23.36 -11.67 17.25
N ASP A 38 -22.55 -10.77 16.71
CA ASP A 38 -21.37 -11.17 15.95
C ASP A 38 -20.24 -11.59 16.91
N ASP A 39 -19.67 -12.77 16.64
CA ASP A 39 -18.54 -13.32 17.38
C ASP A 39 -17.30 -12.42 17.23
N ARG A 40 -16.65 -12.13 18.35
CA ARG A 40 -15.59 -11.12 18.44
C ARG A 40 -14.52 -11.53 19.45
N PRO A 41 -13.25 -11.12 19.25
CA PRO A 41 -12.21 -11.31 20.26
C PRO A 41 -12.59 -10.53 21.52
N THR A 42 -12.68 -11.20 22.65
CA THR A 42 -12.85 -10.59 23.97
C THR A 42 -11.50 -10.13 24.53
N LEU A 43 -10.44 -10.86 24.18
CA LEU A 43 -9.05 -10.55 24.49
C LEU A 43 -8.17 -10.88 23.29
N GLU A 44 -7.29 -9.96 22.92
CA GLU A 44 -6.23 -10.16 21.93
C GLU A 44 -4.91 -9.67 22.54
N THR A 45 -3.94 -10.56 22.67
CA THR A 45 -2.60 -10.23 23.15
C THR A 45 -1.57 -10.62 22.11
N SER A 46 -0.70 -9.68 21.73
CA SER A 46 0.38 -9.92 20.77
C SER A 46 1.71 -9.51 21.39
N VAL A 47 2.71 -10.37 21.26
CA VAL A 47 4.10 -10.12 21.66
C VAL A 47 4.98 -10.38 20.45
N PHE A 48 5.90 -9.47 20.18
CA PHE A 48 6.90 -9.66 19.13
C PHE A 48 8.29 -9.33 19.64
N ALA A 49 9.27 -10.03 19.08
CA ALA A 49 10.69 -9.74 19.23
C ALA A 49 11.34 -9.84 17.86
N GLY A 50 12.20 -8.87 17.52
CA GLY A 50 12.92 -8.88 16.26
C GLY A 50 14.31 -8.28 16.39
N ALA A 51 15.27 -8.85 15.68
CA ALA A 51 16.66 -8.43 15.68
C ALA A 51 17.27 -8.55 14.27
N PRO A 52 18.24 -7.70 13.91
CA PRO A 52 19.06 -7.92 12.73
C PRO A 52 19.91 -9.19 12.93
N LEU A 53 19.89 -10.07 11.94
CA LEU A 53 20.78 -11.22 11.82
C LEU A 53 21.97 -10.83 10.92
N GLY A 54 22.98 -10.20 11.53
CA GLY A 54 24.12 -9.64 10.81
C GLY A 54 23.75 -8.40 9.99
N ALA A 55 24.52 -8.13 8.92
CA ALA A 55 24.37 -6.91 8.13
C ALA A 55 23.32 -6.99 7.00
N ARG A 56 22.78 -8.18 6.74
CA ARG A 56 21.98 -8.46 5.54
C ARG A 56 20.63 -9.09 5.82
N ALA A 57 20.35 -9.53 7.03
CA ALA A 57 19.09 -10.17 7.35
C ALA A 57 18.50 -9.59 8.62
N ASP A 58 17.20 -9.72 8.77
CA ASP A 58 16.48 -9.51 10.00
C ASP A 58 15.57 -10.72 10.28
N LEU A 59 15.27 -10.95 11.55
CA LEU A 59 14.31 -11.96 11.97
C LEU A 59 13.37 -11.33 12.98
N THR A 60 12.08 -11.48 12.75
CA THR A 60 11.02 -11.09 13.67
C THR A 60 10.19 -12.31 14.00
N VAL A 61 9.99 -12.58 15.28
CA VAL A 61 9.09 -13.61 15.78
C VAL A 61 7.95 -12.94 16.52
N GLN A 62 6.73 -13.37 16.25
CA GLN A 62 5.53 -12.85 16.89
C GLN A 62 4.63 -13.98 17.35
N TYR A 63 4.13 -13.86 18.58
CA TYR A 63 3.08 -14.69 19.13
C TYR A 63 1.84 -13.84 19.36
N THR A 64 0.69 -14.32 18.91
CA THR A 64 -0.61 -13.70 19.17
C THR A 64 -1.56 -14.74 19.73
N HIS A 65 -2.17 -14.42 20.86
CA HIS A 65 -3.26 -15.15 21.46
C HIS A 65 -4.54 -14.32 21.33
N ALA A 66 -5.60 -14.91 20.81
CA ALA A 66 -6.90 -14.28 20.69
C ALA A 66 -7.96 -15.21 21.27
N ASP A 67 -8.79 -14.71 22.18
CA ASP A 67 -9.92 -15.45 22.73
C ASP A 67 -11.23 -14.89 22.15
N ALA A 68 -11.85 -15.64 21.26
CA ALA A 68 -13.13 -15.29 20.68
C ALA A 68 -14.28 -15.71 21.61
N ARG A 69 -15.32 -14.89 21.69
CA ARG A 69 -16.49 -15.13 22.54
C ARG A 69 -17.12 -16.51 22.30
N ASP A 70 -17.35 -16.85 21.03
CA ASP A 70 -18.12 -18.05 20.66
C ASP A 70 -17.23 -19.14 20.03
N ARG A 71 -16.22 -18.75 19.23
CA ARG A 71 -15.28 -19.70 18.58
C ARG A 71 -14.15 -20.19 19.49
N GLY A 72 -13.96 -19.57 20.65
CA GLY A 72 -12.92 -19.91 21.62
C GLY A 72 -11.53 -19.40 21.26
N SER A 73 -10.51 -19.95 21.92
CA SER A 73 -9.14 -19.46 21.85
C SER A 73 -8.41 -19.88 20.58
N ARG A 74 -7.64 -18.94 20.02
CA ARG A 74 -6.74 -19.11 18.89
C ARG A 74 -5.34 -18.61 19.25
N ASP A 75 -4.35 -19.46 19.02
CA ASP A 75 -2.94 -19.12 19.13
C ASP A 75 -2.31 -19.05 17.75
N LEU A 76 -1.48 -18.04 17.50
CA LEU A 76 -0.74 -17.84 16.27
C LEU A 76 0.72 -17.54 16.60
N VAL A 77 1.62 -18.41 16.18
CA VAL A 77 3.07 -18.17 16.22
C VAL A 77 3.53 -17.91 14.80
N SER A 78 4.26 -16.83 14.59
CA SER A 78 4.80 -16.47 13.28
C SER A 78 6.26 -16.06 13.38
N ALA A 79 7.01 -16.36 12.33
CA ALA A 79 8.37 -15.91 12.13
C ALA A 79 8.48 -15.32 10.72
N PHE A 80 9.10 -14.15 10.60
CA PHE A 80 9.32 -13.45 9.36
C PHE A 80 10.78 -13.02 9.26
N SER A 81 11.36 -13.14 8.07
CA SER A 81 12.71 -12.70 7.79
C SER A 81 12.79 -12.01 6.44
N SER A 82 13.49 -10.89 6.41
CA SER A 82 13.88 -10.20 5.18
C SER A 82 15.40 -10.22 5.05
N ILE A 83 15.88 -10.63 3.88
CA ILE A 83 17.29 -10.86 3.56
C ILE A 83 17.66 -10.05 2.32
N ARG A 84 18.59 -9.11 2.46
CA ARG A 84 19.22 -8.39 1.36
C ARG A 84 20.26 -9.28 0.69
N LEU A 85 19.90 -9.83 -0.47
CA LEU A 85 20.80 -10.63 -1.30
C LEU A 85 21.84 -9.72 -1.97
N THR A 86 21.38 -8.62 -2.58
CA THR A 86 22.20 -7.59 -3.23
C THR A 86 21.59 -6.20 -3.02
N ASP A 87 22.21 -5.14 -3.51
CA ASP A 87 21.63 -3.78 -3.47
C ASP A 87 20.37 -3.63 -4.34
N ARG A 88 20.08 -4.63 -5.19
CA ARG A 88 18.91 -4.65 -6.08
C ARG A 88 17.99 -5.83 -5.82
N ALA A 89 18.30 -6.73 -4.88
CA ALA A 89 17.51 -7.93 -4.66
C ALA A 89 17.35 -8.24 -3.17
N SER A 90 16.12 -8.48 -2.75
CA SER A 90 15.77 -8.87 -1.39
C SER A 90 14.84 -10.07 -1.40
N LEU A 91 15.11 -11.04 -0.54
CA LEU A 91 14.29 -12.20 -0.28
C LEU A 91 13.52 -11.95 1.01
N PHE A 92 12.20 -12.14 1.00
CA PHE A 92 11.36 -12.09 2.18
C PHE A 92 10.69 -13.44 2.36
N MET A 93 10.58 -13.91 3.59
CA MET A 93 9.99 -15.21 3.88
C MET A 93 9.36 -15.21 5.26
N GLY A 94 8.37 -16.06 5.44
CA GLY A 94 7.77 -16.25 6.74
C GLY A 94 7.02 -17.56 6.85
N VAL A 95 6.81 -17.97 8.09
CA VAL A 95 6.01 -19.11 8.48
C VAL A 95 5.11 -18.70 9.62
N ALA A 96 3.88 -19.17 9.60
CA ALA A 96 2.89 -18.94 10.62
C ALA A 96 2.19 -20.26 10.92
N GLN A 97 2.06 -20.59 12.20
CA GLN A 97 1.33 -21.74 12.66
C GLN A 97 0.21 -21.28 13.59
N SER A 98 -1.01 -21.70 13.30
CA SER A 98 -2.17 -21.37 14.12
C SER A 98 -2.84 -22.61 14.70
N TRP A 99 -3.27 -22.48 15.94
CA TRP A 99 -4.00 -23.50 16.69
C TRP A 99 -5.32 -22.90 17.12
N GLU A 100 -6.41 -23.58 16.77
CA GLU A 100 -7.77 -23.18 17.11
C GLU A 100 -8.43 -24.32 17.89
N ARG A 101 -9.20 -23.99 18.93
CA ARG A 101 -9.91 -24.99 19.72
C ARG A 101 -10.93 -25.72 18.85
N GLY A 102 -10.76 -27.04 18.71
CA GLY A 102 -11.66 -27.89 17.92
C GLY A 102 -11.31 -28.00 16.43
N ALA A 103 -10.22 -27.37 15.98
CA ALA A 103 -9.69 -27.53 14.62
C ALA A 103 -8.29 -28.17 14.64
N ARG A 104 -7.86 -28.66 13.48
CA ARG A 104 -6.47 -29.11 13.31
C ARG A 104 -5.55 -27.89 13.20
N PRO A 105 -4.30 -27.97 13.68
CA PRO A 105 -3.32 -26.91 13.49
C PRO A 105 -3.16 -26.60 11.99
N SER A 106 -3.13 -25.33 11.64
CA SER A 106 -2.87 -24.86 10.28
C SER A 106 -1.48 -24.24 10.21
N THR A 107 -0.78 -24.50 9.11
CA THR A 107 0.53 -23.93 8.84
C THR A 107 0.48 -23.20 7.51
N ASP A 108 0.78 -21.91 7.57
CA ASP A 108 0.92 -21.04 6.43
C ASP A 108 2.39 -20.67 6.27
N ALA A 109 2.88 -20.66 5.05
CA ALA A 109 4.25 -20.29 4.76
C ALA A 109 4.31 -19.48 3.47
N PHE A 110 5.25 -18.55 3.39
CA PHE A 110 5.48 -17.79 2.18
C PHE A 110 6.96 -17.47 2.01
N ALA A 111 7.36 -17.32 0.76
CA ALA A 111 8.66 -16.83 0.38
C ALA A 111 8.51 -16.01 -0.90
N GLY A 112 9.25 -14.92 -1.01
CA GLY A 112 9.25 -14.12 -2.22
C GLY A 112 10.54 -13.35 -2.41
N LEU A 113 10.84 -13.09 -3.67
CA LEU A 113 12.03 -12.43 -4.15
C LEU A 113 11.59 -11.15 -4.85
N SER A 114 12.09 -10.01 -4.37
CA SER A 114 11.91 -8.70 -4.99
C SER A 114 13.22 -8.24 -5.62
N ILE A 115 13.16 -7.83 -6.88
CA ILE A 115 14.32 -7.42 -7.68
C ILE A 115 14.03 -6.06 -8.32
N ALA A 116 14.88 -5.07 -8.07
CA ALA A 116 14.86 -3.78 -8.73
C ALA A 116 15.49 -3.87 -10.13
N LEU A 117 14.65 -3.85 -11.16
CA LEU A 117 15.00 -3.82 -12.58
C LEU A 117 15.25 -2.37 -13.05
N GLY A 118 16.25 -1.71 -12.47
CA GLY A 118 16.56 -0.31 -12.72
C GLY A 118 16.06 0.63 -11.60
N THR A 119 15.84 1.90 -11.92
CA THR A 119 15.55 2.94 -10.90
C THR A 119 14.08 3.02 -10.50
N ARG A 120 13.18 2.44 -11.30
CA ARG A 120 11.73 2.64 -11.16
C ARG A 120 10.90 1.38 -11.40
N THR A 121 11.54 0.26 -11.72
CA THR A 121 10.86 -1.01 -12.03
C THR A 121 11.27 -2.05 -11.01
N THR A 122 10.30 -2.77 -10.47
CA THR A 122 10.49 -3.86 -9.52
C THR A 122 9.76 -5.10 -10.03
N ALA A 123 10.45 -6.23 -10.03
CA ALA A 123 9.87 -7.53 -10.27
C ALA A 123 9.80 -8.31 -8.95
N THR A 124 8.64 -8.86 -8.64
CA THR A 124 8.41 -9.66 -7.44
C THR A 124 7.93 -11.04 -7.86
N LEU A 125 8.63 -12.07 -7.40
CA LEU A 125 8.17 -13.45 -7.46
C LEU A 125 7.82 -13.88 -6.05
N ALA A 126 6.65 -14.45 -5.82
CA ALA A 126 6.28 -14.99 -4.52
C ALA A 126 5.63 -16.36 -4.65
N TYR A 127 5.82 -17.16 -3.61
CA TYR A 127 5.21 -18.46 -3.42
C TYR A 127 4.63 -18.48 -2.02
N GLN A 128 3.42 -19.01 -1.88
CA GLN A 128 2.74 -19.13 -0.61
C GLN A 128 2.00 -20.46 -0.52
N ARG A 129 1.92 -20.99 0.69
CA ARG A 129 1.05 -22.10 1.04
C ARG A 129 0.15 -21.63 2.16
N GLN A 130 -1.15 -21.61 1.92
CA GLN A 130 -2.14 -21.14 2.88
C GLN A 130 -3.30 -22.11 2.96
N SER A 131 -3.68 -22.51 4.18
CA SER A 131 -4.82 -23.42 4.42
C SER A 131 -4.77 -24.71 3.57
N GLY A 132 -3.55 -25.21 3.32
CA GLY A 132 -3.32 -26.41 2.51
C GLY A 132 -3.25 -26.21 1.00
N ALA A 133 -3.66 -25.04 0.48
CA ALA A 133 -3.52 -24.68 -0.93
C ALA A 133 -2.15 -24.05 -1.20
N ASN A 134 -1.54 -24.43 -2.32
CA ASN A 134 -0.32 -23.78 -2.81
C ASN A 134 -0.71 -22.70 -3.82
N GLY A 135 -0.04 -21.56 -3.74
CA GLY A 135 -0.15 -20.50 -4.71
C GLY A 135 1.18 -19.83 -5.01
N GLY A 136 1.24 -19.16 -6.14
CA GLY A 136 2.39 -18.39 -6.56
C GLY A 136 1.94 -17.14 -7.31
N SER A 137 2.75 -16.10 -7.24
CA SER A 137 2.48 -14.84 -7.91
C SER A 137 3.73 -14.29 -8.58
N VAL A 138 3.57 -13.73 -9.77
CA VAL A 138 4.60 -12.96 -10.46
C VAL A 138 4.05 -11.57 -10.69
N GLU A 139 4.78 -10.55 -10.25
CA GLU A 139 4.43 -9.15 -10.46
C GLU A 139 5.61 -8.40 -11.08
N VAL A 140 5.35 -7.58 -12.09
CA VAL A 140 6.29 -6.57 -12.57
C VAL A 140 5.58 -5.23 -12.52
N GLN A 141 6.16 -4.29 -11.79
CA GLN A 141 5.61 -2.95 -11.67
C GLN A 141 6.66 -1.89 -11.96
N ARG A 142 6.24 -0.82 -12.63
CA ARG A 142 6.98 0.41 -12.79
C ARG A 142 6.15 1.55 -12.22
N SER A 143 6.64 2.19 -11.17
CA SER A 143 5.92 3.30 -10.54
C SER A 143 5.77 4.48 -11.50
N LEU A 144 4.58 5.08 -11.54
CA LEU A 144 4.31 6.32 -12.27
C LEU A 144 5.19 7.45 -11.70
N PRO A 145 5.82 8.30 -12.54
CA PRO A 145 6.60 9.40 -12.03
C PRO A 145 5.67 10.50 -11.51
N VAL A 146 6.19 11.35 -10.62
CA VAL A 146 5.44 12.53 -10.15
C VAL A 146 5.22 13.55 -11.27
N GLY A 147 6.15 13.62 -12.24
CA GLY A 147 6.02 14.43 -13.46
C GLY A 147 5.36 13.67 -14.62
N PRO A 148 5.48 14.18 -15.86
CA PRO A 148 5.01 13.46 -17.04
C PRO A 148 5.71 12.11 -17.20
N GLY A 149 4.95 11.08 -17.56
CA GLY A 149 5.49 9.76 -17.86
C GLY A 149 4.47 8.66 -17.70
N PHE A 150 4.95 7.42 -17.76
CA PHE A 150 4.12 6.24 -17.68
C PHE A 150 4.51 5.37 -16.49
N GLY A 151 3.54 4.64 -15.98
CA GLY A 151 3.66 3.57 -15.01
C GLY A 151 2.86 2.38 -15.51
N TYR A 152 3.23 1.19 -15.06
CA TYR A 152 2.49 -0.03 -15.37
C TYR A 152 2.64 -1.03 -14.24
N ARG A 153 1.68 -1.94 -14.13
CA ARG A 153 1.73 -3.06 -13.21
C ARG A 153 1.10 -4.26 -13.91
N ALA A 154 1.81 -5.37 -13.94
CA ALA A 154 1.31 -6.63 -14.43
C ALA A 154 1.52 -7.68 -13.34
N ARG A 155 0.46 -8.38 -12.95
CA ARG A 155 0.47 -9.42 -11.93
C ARG A 155 -0.29 -10.63 -12.43
N VAL A 156 0.25 -11.81 -12.14
CA VAL A 156 -0.44 -13.09 -12.32
C VAL A 156 -0.34 -13.86 -11.02
N ASP A 157 -1.45 -14.37 -10.55
CA ASP A 157 -1.57 -15.20 -9.35
C ASP A 157 -2.14 -16.56 -9.77
N ALA A 158 -1.50 -17.64 -9.33
CA ALA A 158 -1.98 -18.99 -9.52
C ALA A 158 -2.17 -19.62 -8.15
N THR A 159 -3.39 -20.06 -7.80
CA THR A 159 -3.67 -20.75 -6.53
C THR A 159 -4.52 -21.99 -6.81
N GLY A 160 -3.98 -23.16 -6.49
CA GLY A 160 -4.62 -24.43 -6.86
C GLY A 160 -4.83 -24.53 -8.38
N SER A 161 -6.09 -24.59 -8.82
CA SER A 161 -6.48 -24.58 -10.25
C SER A 161 -6.97 -23.22 -10.76
N SER A 162 -7.04 -22.20 -9.90
CA SER A 162 -7.43 -20.84 -10.29
C SER A 162 -6.21 -20.04 -10.71
N THR A 163 -6.36 -19.28 -11.79
CA THR A 163 -5.37 -18.31 -12.25
C THR A 163 -6.06 -16.97 -12.45
N ASP A 164 -5.62 -16.00 -11.67
CA ASP A 164 -6.08 -14.63 -11.69
C ASP A 164 -4.96 -13.73 -12.24
N GLY A 165 -5.33 -12.55 -12.74
CA GLY A 165 -4.34 -11.66 -13.32
C GLY A 165 -4.83 -10.23 -13.41
N LEU A 166 -3.90 -9.30 -13.40
CA LEU A 166 -4.17 -7.87 -13.44
C LEU A 166 -3.10 -7.16 -14.27
N VAL A 167 -3.53 -6.25 -15.13
CA VAL A 167 -2.69 -5.37 -15.92
C VAL A 167 -3.22 -3.96 -15.79
N ASP A 168 -2.42 -3.08 -15.22
CA ASP A 168 -2.67 -1.64 -15.16
C ASP A 168 -1.63 -0.90 -15.98
N VAL A 169 -2.09 0.04 -16.79
CA VAL A 169 -1.25 0.98 -17.52
C VAL A 169 -1.72 2.39 -17.21
N GLN A 170 -0.78 3.23 -16.79
CA GLN A 170 -1.06 4.61 -16.40
C GLN A 170 -0.15 5.54 -17.17
N TYR A 171 -0.73 6.60 -17.73
CA TYR A 171 0.00 7.68 -18.36
C TYR A 171 -0.39 9.01 -17.75
N GLN A 172 0.62 9.74 -17.28
CA GLN A 172 0.48 11.10 -16.78
C GLN A 172 1.08 12.04 -17.81
N GLY A 173 0.22 12.82 -18.46
CA GLY A 173 0.62 13.87 -19.38
C GLY A 173 0.54 15.26 -18.72
N PRO A 174 0.96 16.31 -19.45
CA PRO A 174 0.82 17.69 -18.97
C PRO A 174 -0.64 18.15 -18.86
N TRP A 175 -1.58 17.52 -19.57
CA TRP A 175 -2.99 17.94 -19.66
C TRP A 175 -3.99 16.96 -19.04
N GLY A 176 -3.52 15.86 -18.43
CA GLY A 176 -4.43 14.85 -17.89
C GLY A 176 -3.72 13.56 -17.48
N ARG A 177 -4.48 12.68 -16.84
CA ARG A 177 -4.09 11.32 -16.48
C ARG A 177 -5.03 10.35 -17.18
N TYR A 178 -4.44 9.32 -17.76
CA TYR A 178 -5.13 8.26 -18.46
C TYR A 178 -4.71 6.93 -17.84
N GLU A 179 -5.68 6.06 -17.60
CA GLU A 179 -5.45 4.76 -16.98
C GLU A 179 -6.33 3.72 -17.68
N ALA A 180 -5.74 2.56 -17.93
CA ALA A 180 -6.42 1.39 -18.43
C ALA A 180 -6.07 0.23 -17.52
N SER A 181 -7.08 -0.40 -16.91
CA SER A 181 -6.91 -1.59 -16.10
C SER A 181 -7.70 -2.75 -16.69
N TRP A 182 -7.11 -3.92 -16.63
CA TRP A 182 -7.73 -5.19 -16.95
C TRP A 182 -7.47 -6.13 -15.78
N GLU A 183 -8.52 -6.70 -15.22
CA GLU A 183 -8.44 -7.65 -14.12
C GLU A 183 -9.26 -8.88 -14.47
N ARG A 184 -8.72 -10.05 -14.18
CA ARG A 184 -9.43 -11.33 -14.22
C ARG A 184 -9.34 -11.96 -12.84
N ALA A 185 -10.50 -12.19 -12.24
CA ALA A 185 -10.62 -12.79 -10.92
C ALA A 185 -11.78 -13.80 -10.91
N ASN A 186 -11.54 -15.02 -10.42
CA ASN A 186 -12.57 -16.06 -10.29
C ASN A 186 -13.33 -16.38 -11.59
N GLY A 187 -12.66 -16.24 -12.73
CA GLY A 187 -13.23 -16.51 -14.05
C GLY A 187 -13.90 -15.31 -14.74
N ASP A 188 -14.24 -14.27 -13.99
CA ASP A 188 -14.77 -13.02 -14.54
C ASP A 188 -13.63 -12.10 -14.97
N SER A 189 -13.86 -11.32 -16.03
CA SER A 189 -12.91 -10.28 -16.44
C SER A 189 -13.59 -8.91 -16.46
N THR A 190 -12.90 -7.93 -15.89
CA THR A 190 -13.32 -6.53 -15.82
C THR A 190 -12.27 -5.67 -16.49
N THR A 191 -12.72 -4.74 -17.32
CA THR A 191 -11.85 -3.74 -17.94
C THR A 191 -12.35 -2.36 -17.57
N VAL A 192 -11.47 -1.49 -17.08
CA VAL A 192 -11.80 -0.11 -16.74
C VAL A 192 -10.89 0.83 -17.51
N LEU A 193 -11.49 1.86 -18.10
CA LEU A 193 -10.79 2.95 -18.76
C LEU A 193 -11.12 4.24 -18.03
N ASN A 194 -10.10 4.92 -17.53
CA ASN A 194 -10.22 6.17 -16.80
C ASN A 194 -9.45 7.27 -17.52
N ALA A 195 -10.10 8.43 -17.67
CA ALA A 195 -9.48 9.65 -18.16
C ALA A 195 -9.87 10.80 -17.25
N ALA A 196 -8.87 11.55 -16.79
CA ALA A 196 -9.07 12.66 -15.88
C ALA A 196 -8.25 13.88 -16.34
N GLY A 197 -8.88 15.05 -16.36
CA GLY A 197 -8.26 16.33 -16.69
C GLY A 197 -9.02 17.47 -16.03
N GLY A 198 -8.46 18.68 -16.10
CA GLY A 198 -9.06 19.91 -15.59
C GLY A 198 -8.99 21.02 -16.61
N LEU A 199 -10.01 21.89 -16.62
CA LEU A 199 -10.01 23.14 -17.38
C LEU A 199 -9.99 24.31 -16.39
N VAL A 200 -9.08 25.26 -16.59
CA VAL A 200 -8.92 26.45 -15.76
C VAL A 200 -9.14 27.69 -16.62
N ALA A 201 -10.09 28.55 -16.24
CA ALA A 201 -10.35 29.82 -16.93
C ALA A 201 -9.89 31.00 -16.06
N ILE A 202 -8.88 31.75 -16.50
CA ILE A 202 -8.32 32.90 -15.78
C ILE A 202 -8.04 34.03 -16.77
N GLY A 203 -8.44 35.25 -16.43
CA GLY A 203 -8.12 36.46 -17.23
C GLY A 203 -8.59 36.39 -18.69
N GLY A 204 -9.73 35.73 -18.96
CA GLY A 204 -10.26 35.53 -20.31
C GLY A 204 -9.60 34.40 -21.12
N THR A 205 -8.69 33.62 -20.54
CA THR A 205 -8.04 32.48 -21.21
C THR A 205 -8.37 31.16 -20.52
N VAL A 206 -8.60 30.11 -21.31
CA VAL A 206 -8.85 28.74 -20.84
C VAL A 206 -7.59 27.90 -21.01
N PHE A 207 -7.22 27.16 -19.96
CA PHE A 207 -6.07 26.26 -19.90
C PHE A 207 -6.53 24.83 -19.62
N ALA A 208 -6.05 23.87 -20.40
CA ALA A 208 -6.13 22.46 -20.04
C ALA A 208 -5.02 22.10 -19.06
N THR A 209 -5.37 21.38 -18.00
CA THR A 209 -4.50 21.07 -16.87
C THR A 209 -4.74 19.62 -16.44
N ARG A 210 -3.81 19.04 -15.69
CA ARG A 210 -4.08 17.80 -14.94
C ARG A 210 -5.22 18.02 -13.93
N PRO A 211 -5.92 16.96 -13.48
CA PRO A 211 -6.90 17.08 -12.40
C PRO A 211 -6.27 17.81 -11.22
N VAL A 212 -6.88 18.91 -10.80
CA VAL A 212 -6.37 19.73 -9.70
C VAL A 212 -7.14 19.31 -8.46
N THR A 213 -6.49 18.64 -7.50
CA THR A 213 -7.14 18.22 -6.24
C THR A 213 -7.11 19.32 -5.16
N ASP A 214 -6.18 20.27 -5.26
CA ASP A 214 -6.01 21.43 -4.35
C ASP A 214 -5.94 22.78 -5.13
N GLY A 215 -5.77 23.92 -4.46
CA GLY A 215 -5.77 25.22 -5.15
C GLY A 215 -4.60 25.42 -6.15
N PHE A 216 -4.79 26.31 -7.12
CA PHE A 216 -3.89 26.54 -8.27
C PHE A 216 -3.09 27.84 -8.17
N ALA A 217 -1.94 27.89 -8.83
CA ALA A 217 -1.18 29.13 -9.06
C ALA A 217 -0.83 29.25 -10.56
N LEU A 218 -0.86 30.47 -11.10
CA LEU A 218 -0.46 30.74 -12.49
C LEU A 218 0.93 31.37 -12.49
N ILE A 219 1.87 30.74 -13.20
CA ILE A 219 3.17 31.35 -13.49
C ILE A 219 3.08 32.01 -14.87
N GLN A 220 3.37 33.31 -14.91
CA GLN A 220 3.43 34.08 -16.15
C GLN A 220 4.87 34.53 -16.39
N VAL A 221 5.41 34.16 -17.56
CA VAL A 221 6.69 34.64 -18.07
C VAL A 221 6.41 35.29 -19.43
N PRO A 222 6.05 36.59 -19.47
CA PRO A 222 5.56 37.23 -20.67
C PRO A 222 6.50 37.06 -21.86
N GLY A 223 5.97 36.55 -22.97
CA GLY A 223 6.68 36.48 -24.27
C GLY A 223 7.64 35.32 -24.46
N VAL A 224 7.74 34.35 -23.54
CA VAL A 224 8.67 33.21 -23.67
C VAL A 224 7.95 31.86 -23.59
N ALA A 225 7.83 31.21 -24.76
CA ALA A 225 7.26 29.86 -24.89
C ALA A 225 8.28 28.77 -24.58
N GLY A 226 7.82 27.62 -24.07
CA GLY A 226 8.63 26.41 -23.91
C GLY A 226 9.55 26.37 -22.69
N VAL A 227 9.41 27.32 -21.76
CA VAL A 227 10.19 27.36 -20.51
C VAL A 227 9.70 26.24 -19.60
N ARG A 228 10.63 25.40 -19.13
CA ARG A 228 10.34 24.33 -18.19
C ARG A 228 10.06 24.92 -16.81
N GLY A 229 8.86 24.69 -16.28
CA GLY A 229 8.55 25.02 -14.90
C GLY A 229 8.92 23.87 -13.98
N TYR A 230 9.51 24.22 -12.83
CA TYR A 230 9.87 23.25 -11.80
C TYR A 230 9.18 23.59 -10.48
N VAL A 231 8.69 22.57 -9.78
CA VAL A 231 8.28 22.65 -8.38
C VAL A 231 9.01 21.55 -7.64
N ASN A 232 9.65 21.89 -6.52
CA ASN A 232 10.48 20.94 -5.73
C ASN A 232 11.49 20.16 -6.59
N ASN A 233 12.14 20.85 -7.54
CA ASN A 233 13.12 20.28 -8.47
C ASN A 233 12.55 19.20 -9.43
N GLN A 234 11.23 19.17 -9.64
CA GLN A 234 10.57 18.30 -10.61
C GLN A 234 9.88 19.11 -11.70
N GLU A 235 10.09 18.73 -12.96
CA GLU A 235 9.47 19.40 -14.12
C GLU A 235 7.95 19.15 -14.10
N ILE A 236 7.17 20.21 -13.93
CA ILE A 236 5.71 20.16 -13.83
C ILE A 236 5.01 20.41 -15.17
N GLY A 237 5.71 20.99 -16.15
CA GLY A 237 5.18 21.37 -17.45
C GLY A 237 6.03 22.45 -18.13
N ARG A 238 5.55 22.95 -19.28
CA ARG A 238 6.20 24.00 -20.07
C ARG A 238 5.25 25.14 -20.39
N THR A 239 5.75 26.38 -20.42
CA THR A 239 4.95 27.55 -20.81
C THR A 239 4.44 27.44 -22.24
N ASN A 240 3.20 27.87 -22.46
CA ASN A 240 2.57 27.92 -23.79
C ASN A 240 3.12 29.08 -24.65
N ALA A 241 2.59 29.25 -25.87
CA ALA A 241 2.99 30.32 -26.80
C ALA A 241 2.87 31.75 -26.26
N ARG A 242 2.10 31.97 -25.19
CA ARG A 242 1.91 33.26 -24.53
C ARG A 242 2.80 33.44 -23.29
N GLY A 243 3.55 32.41 -22.90
CA GLY A 243 4.41 32.43 -21.72
C GLY A 243 3.72 32.01 -20.42
N ASP A 244 2.55 31.36 -20.51
CA ASP A 244 1.77 30.95 -19.34
C ASP A 244 1.98 29.47 -19.01
N LEU A 245 2.16 29.15 -17.73
CA LEU A 245 2.21 27.78 -17.20
C LEU A 245 1.30 27.66 -15.95
N PRO A 246 0.18 26.93 -16.05
CA PRO A 246 -0.64 26.62 -14.88
C PRO A 246 0.04 25.59 -13.98
N VAL A 247 0.10 25.88 -12.67
CA VAL A 247 0.70 25.01 -11.65
C VAL A 247 -0.38 24.49 -10.70
N PRO A 248 -0.72 23.18 -10.78
CA PRO A 248 -1.60 22.56 -9.80
C PRO A 248 -0.89 22.38 -8.44
N ASP A 249 -1.67 22.18 -7.37
CA ASP A 249 -1.24 21.75 -6.02
C ASP A 249 -0.48 22.79 -5.15
N ARG A 250 -0.84 24.08 -5.23
CA ARG A 250 -0.14 25.17 -4.51
C ARG A 250 -0.88 25.79 -3.33
N CYS A 251 -2.14 25.41 -3.04
CA CYS A 251 -2.88 26.04 -1.94
C CYS A 251 -3.15 25.05 -0.79
N ARG A 252 -2.15 24.89 0.09
CA ARG A 252 -2.40 24.37 1.44
C ARG A 252 -3.02 25.50 2.25
N SER A 253 -4.35 25.51 2.39
CA SER A 253 -5.02 26.47 3.27
C SER A 253 -4.54 26.23 4.72
N ALA A 254 -3.90 27.22 5.32
CA ALA A 254 -3.54 27.19 6.73
C ALA A 254 -4.81 27.01 7.60
N PRO A 255 -4.81 26.16 8.64
CA PRO A 255 -5.91 26.13 9.58
C PRO A 255 -5.97 27.47 10.33
N ARG A 256 -7.11 28.14 10.25
CA ARG A 256 -7.46 29.27 11.12
C ARG A 256 -7.47 28.74 12.56
N SER A 257 -6.49 29.10 13.37
CA SER A 257 -6.61 29.08 14.82
C SER A 257 -7.70 30.07 15.22
N ARG A 258 -8.74 29.57 15.90
CA ARG A 258 -9.58 30.42 16.74
C ARG A 258 -9.01 30.33 18.15
N LEU A 259 -8.82 31.50 18.76
CA LEU A 259 -8.73 31.69 20.21
C LEU A 259 -10.01 31.20 20.88
#